data_AF-A0A520RWE1-F1
#
_entry.id   AF-A0A520RWE1-F1
#
_cell.length_a   1.000
_cell.length_b   1.000
_cell.length_c   1.000
_cell.angle_alpha   90.00
_cell.angle_beta   90.00
_cell.angle_gamma   90.00
#
_symmetry.space_group_name_H-M   'P 1'
#
loop_
_entity.id
_entity.type
_entity.pdbx_description
1 polymer ?
#
loop_
_entity_poly.entity_id
_entity_poly.type
_entity_poly.pdbx_seq_one_letter_code
_entity_poly.pdbx_strand_id
1 'polypeptide(L)'
;MKLFKPELACALLIVLLTLGSGCAELGRYDITVNNVTVYEPAAPYTVSGIEDPALAACLTQSLLDIDARAATDLAALNCSDAGIQSLTGLEQFTQIQSMKLSSNNIRNLLIIERLTALRQLWLDDNDVVDPIPVLRMTGLKELNLAGNLRLQCPDPSNVPSQLSLNLPDHCKK
;
A
#
# COMPACT_ATOMS: atom_id res chain seq x y z
N MET A 1 45.77 51.59 10.24
CA MET A 1 46.48 51.23 9.00
C MET A 1 45.90 49.93 8.46
N LYS A 2 45.32 50.00 7.24
CA LYS A 2 45.08 48.98 6.19
C LYS A 2 44.69 47.54 6.62
N LEU A 3 43.46 47.06 6.42
CA LEU A 3 42.78 46.59 5.18
C LEU A 3 43.50 45.43 4.45
N PHE A 4 42.88 44.22 4.41
CA PHE A 4 42.72 43.34 3.22
C PHE A 4 41.93 42.03 3.56
N LYS A 5 40.82 41.76 2.85
CA LYS A 5 40.22 40.41 2.56
C LYS A 5 40.89 39.89 1.24
N PRO A 6 40.45 38.85 0.47
CA PRO A 6 39.68 37.59 0.65
C PRO A 6 40.34 36.37 -0.09
N GLU A 7 39.67 35.21 -0.11
CA GLU A 7 39.68 34.11 -1.13
C GLU A 7 40.95 33.28 -1.48
N LEU A 8 40.70 32.03 -1.93
CA LEU A 8 41.61 30.95 -2.40
C LEU A 8 42.31 30.07 -1.35
N ALA A 9 41.69 28.92 -1.04
CA ALA A 9 42.39 27.62 -1.00
C ALA A 9 41.40 26.46 -0.75
N CYS A 10 40.61 26.10 -1.76
CA CYS A 10 40.12 24.73 -1.90
C CYS A 10 39.71 24.50 -3.35
N ALA A 11 40.72 24.50 -4.21
CA ALA A 11 40.62 23.84 -5.50
C ALA A 11 40.96 22.34 -5.30
N LEU A 12 40.21 21.50 -6.03
CA LEU A 12 40.37 20.06 -6.24
C LEU A 12 39.90 19.10 -5.13
N LEU A 13 38.68 18.57 -5.32
CA LEU A 13 38.57 17.18 -5.79
C LEU A 13 37.28 17.01 -6.64
N ILE A 14 37.45 16.63 -7.90
CA ILE A 14 36.38 16.21 -8.81
C ILE A 14 36.12 14.73 -8.55
N VAL A 15 34.87 14.37 -8.25
CA VAL A 15 34.27 13.05 -8.52
C VAL A 15 32.83 13.34 -9.00
N LEU A 16 32.60 13.56 -10.30
CA LEU A 16 32.11 12.58 -11.29
C LEU A 16 30.91 11.73 -10.82
N LEU A 17 29.81 11.85 -11.59
CA LEU A 17 28.70 10.88 -11.77
C LEU A 17 27.67 10.90 -10.62
N THR A 18 26.47 11.47 -10.77
CA THR A 18 25.43 11.01 -11.70
C THR A 18 24.32 12.07 -11.81
N LEU A 19 23.90 12.38 -13.04
CA LEU A 19 22.56 12.93 -13.28
C LEU A 19 21.58 11.79 -13.05
N GLY A 20 20.94 11.74 -11.87
CA GLY A 20 20.02 10.65 -11.56
C GLY A 20 19.56 10.53 -10.11
N SER A 21 19.42 11.63 -9.38
CA SER A 21 18.66 11.67 -8.11
C SER A 21 18.35 13.11 -7.72
N GLY A 22 17.86 13.88 -8.68
CA GLY A 22 17.18 15.14 -8.38
C GLY A 22 15.79 14.82 -7.80
N CYS A 23 15.53 15.34 -6.60
CA CYS A 23 14.26 15.34 -5.86
C CYS A 23 14.01 14.14 -4.92
N ALA A 24 14.72 14.08 -3.79
CA ALA A 24 14.25 13.35 -2.61
C ALA A 24 14.64 13.98 -1.24
N GLU A 25 15.06 15.26 -1.19
CA GLU A 25 15.52 15.89 0.07
C GLU A 25 14.86 17.25 0.40
N LEU A 26 13.82 17.68 -0.30
CA LEU A 26 13.21 19.02 -0.05
C LEU A 26 12.12 19.04 1.05
N GLY A 27 11.94 17.96 1.81
CA GLY A 27 10.87 17.83 2.81
C GLY A 27 11.29 17.97 4.28
N ARG A 28 12.55 18.28 4.61
CA ARG A 28 13.06 18.16 5.99
C ARG A 28 13.87 19.36 6.44
N TYR A 29 13.18 20.37 6.94
CA TYR A 29 13.79 21.37 7.81
C TYR A 29 12.88 21.54 9.03
N ASP A 30 13.40 21.16 10.20
CA ASP A 30 12.84 21.60 11.46
C ASP A 30 13.01 23.13 11.56
N ILE A 31 11.97 23.81 12.04
CA ILE A 31 12.07 25.25 12.25
C ILE A 31 12.59 25.44 13.66
N THR A 32 13.77 26.04 13.78
CA THR A 32 14.39 26.37 15.06
C THR A 32 14.41 27.88 15.27
N VAL A 33 14.16 28.32 16.50
CA VAL A 33 14.35 29.72 16.94
C VAL A 33 15.31 29.68 18.12
N ASN A 34 16.47 30.32 17.99
CA ASN A 34 17.51 30.31 19.03
C ASN A 34 17.87 28.90 19.52
N ASN A 35 18.06 27.97 18.58
CA ASN A 35 18.36 26.55 18.84
C ASN A 35 17.24 25.77 19.57
N VAL A 36 16.04 26.34 19.68
CA VAL A 36 14.84 25.64 20.14
C VAL A 36 14.01 25.23 18.93
N THR A 37 13.84 23.93 18.72
CA THR A 37 12.92 23.41 17.71
C THR A 37 11.49 23.79 18.08
N VAL A 38 10.90 24.68 17.29
CA VAL A 38 9.51 25.13 17.46
C VAL A 38 8.54 24.34 16.59
N TYR A 39 9.06 23.60 15.61
CA TYR A 39 8.30 22.67 14.78
C TYR A 39 9.19 21.52 14.31
N GLU A 40 8.77 20.29 14.61
CA GLU A 40 9.37 19.05 14.10
C GLU A 40 8.29 18.26 13.35
N PRO A 41 8.50 17.95 12.05
CA PRO A 41 7.55 17.11 11.31
C PRO A 41 7.43 15.72 11.96
N ALA A 42 6.20 15.19 12.04
CA ALA A 42 5.99 13.81 12.48
C ALA A 42 6.81 12.83 11.62
N ALA A 43 7.42 11.80 12.22
CA ALA A 43 8.21 10.81 11.49
C ALA A 43 7.34 10.02 10.48
N PRO A 44 7.88 9.59 9.32
CA PRO A 44 7.15 8.71 8.40
C PRO A 44 6.74 7.42 9.10
N TYR A 45 5.58 6.89 8.72
CA TYR A 45 5.12 5.61 9.24
C TYR A 45 6.02 4.46 8.77
N THR A 46 6.40 3.57 9.71
CA THR A 46 7.21 2.38 9.41
C THR A 46 6.34 1.13 9.41
N VAL A 47 6.30 0.44 8.27
CA VAL A 47 5.61 -0.86 8.14
C VAL A 47 6.28 -1.92 9.00
N SER A 48 5.51 -2.63 9.81
CA SER A 48 5.98 -3.76 10.61
C SER A 48 4.89 -4.80 10.77
N GLY A 49 5.27 -6.02 11.15
CA GLY A 49 4.32 -7.12 11.41
C GLY A 49 3.64 -7.70 10.16
N ILE A 50 4.13 -7.38 8.96
CA ILE A 50 3.68 -7.99 7.71
C ILE A 50 4.50 -9.26 7.44
N GLU A 51 3.82 -10.40 7.27
CA GLU A 51 4.48 -11.69 7.06
C GLU A 51 5.07 -11.81 5.66
N ASP A 52 4.32 -11.36 4.64
CA ASP A 52 4.70 -11.45 3.25
C ASP A 52 5.64 -10.29 2.84
N PRO A 53 6.86 -10.55 2.38
CA PRO A 53 7.82 -9.51 2.06
C PRO A 53 7.40 -8.66 0.84
N ALA A 54 6.67 -9.23 -0.12
CA ALA A 54 6.17 -8.47 -1.27
C ALA A 54 5.05 -7.51 -0.85
N LEU A 55 4.16 -7.96 0.04
CA LEU A 55 3.15 -7.09 0.63
C LEU A 55 3.79 -5.98 1.47
N ALA A 56 4.81 -6.32 2.28
CA ALA A 56 5.54 -5.35 3.09
C ALA A 56 6.22 -4.28 2.23
N ALA A 57 6.86 -4.69 1.12
CA ALA A 57 7.50 -3.77 0.18
C ALA A 57 6.47 -2.84 -0.49
N CYS A 58 5.35 -3.39 -0.97
CA CYS A 58 4.28 -2.60 -1.58
C CYS A 58 3.67 -1.58 -0.61
N LEU A 59 3.37 -2.00 0.63
CA LEU A 59 2.86 -1.11 1.68
C LEU A 59 3.86 -0.01 2.01
N THR A 60 5.15 -0.35 2.12
CA THR A 60 6.21 0.61 2.41
C THR A 60 6.27 1.69 1.34
N GLN A 61 6.24 1.29 0.06
CA GLN A 61 6.23 2.24 -1.04
C GLN A 61 4.95 3.08 -1.06
N SER A 62 3.78 2.46 -0.89
CA SER A 62 2.49 3.16 -0.93
C SER A 62 2.36 4.21 0.17
N LEU A 63 2.87 3.92 1.37
CA LEU A 63 2.87 4.83 2.51
C LEU A 63 3.88 5.96 2.33
N LEU A 64 5.04 5.67 1.72
CA LEU A 64 6.03 6.68 1.36
C LEU A 64 5.47 7.67 0.33
N ASP A 65 4.78 7.16 -0.70
CA ASP A 65 4.23 7.97 -1.79
C ASP A 65 3.18 8.99 -1.32
N ILE A 66 2.46 8.66 -0.25
CA ILE A 66 1.45 9.56 0.35
C ILE A 66 1.96 10.31 1.59
N ASP A 67 3.25 10.17 1.92
CA ASP A 67 3.88 10.75 3.11
C ASP A 67 3.12 10.41 4.42
N ALA A 68 2.65 9.15 4.52
CA ALA A 68 1.82 8.68 5.63
C ALA A 68 2.55 8.76 6.97
N ARG A 69 1.80 9.12 8.00
CA ARG A 69 2.26 9.22 9.40
C ARG A 69 1.60 8.17 10.29
N ALA A 70 0.51 7.56 9.83
CA ALA A 70 -0.17 6.47 10.50
C ALA A 70 -0.72 5.43 9.49
N ALA A 71 -0.94 4.20 9.95
CA ALA A 71 -1.60 3.16 9.15
C ALA A 71 -3.01 3.55 8.68
N THR A 72 -3.67 4.44 9.44
CA THR A 72 -5.01 4.98 9.12
C THR A 72 -5.02 5.96 7.96
N ASP A 73 -3.86 6.45 7.51
CA ASP A 73 -3.77 7.40 6.39
C ASP A 73 -3.95 6.70 5.03
N LEU A 74 -3.75 5.38 4.99
CA LEU A 74 -3.83 4.59 3.78
C LEU A 74 -5.29 4.24 3.44
N ALA A 75 -5.89 5.00 2.51
CA ALA A 75 -7.26 4.78 2.04
C ALA A 75 -7.33 3.87 0.79
N ALA A 76 -6.27 3.81 0.00
CA ALA A 76 -6.21 3.00 -1.21
C ALA A 76 -4.86 2.29 -1.33
N LEU A 77 -4.88 1.02 -1.74
CA LEU A 77 -3.69 0.19 -1.91
C LEU A 77 -3.72 -0.48 -3.27
N ASN A 78 -2.59 -0.43 -4.00
CA ASN A 78 -2.40 -1.20 -5.22
C ASN A 78 -1.11 -2.00 -5.14
N CYS A 79 -1.24 -3.31 -4.99
CA CYS A 79 -0.14 -4.27 -5.01
C CYS A 79 -0.39 -5.37 -6.06
N SER A 80 -0.93 -4.98 -7.22
CA SER A 80 -1.12 -5.93 -8.32
C SER A 80 0.25 -6.38 -8.85
N ASP A 81 0.36 -7.63 -9.30
CA ASP A 81 1.60 -8.19 -9.87
C ASP A 81 2.83 -8.08 -8.94
N ALA A 82 2.62 -8.35 -7.64
CA ALA A 82 3.67 -8.26 -6.62
C ALA A 82 4.17 -9.65 -6.15
N GLY A 83 3.50 -10.74 -6.54
CA GLY A 83 3.84 -12.09 -6.10
C GLY A 83 3.38 -12.41 -4.66
N ILE A 84 2.42 -11.66 -4.12
CA ILE A 84 1.89 -11.79 -2.76
C ILE A 84 1.19 -13.14 -2.58
N GLN A 85 1.46 -13.81 -1.45
CA GLN A 85 0.85 -15.08 -1.04
C GLN A 85 0.07 -14.95 0.26
N SER A 86 0.58 -14.17 1.22
CA SER A 86 -0.03 -13.96 2.53
C SER A 86 -0.46 -12.52 2.73
N LEU A 87 -1.62 -12.34 3.37
CA LEU A 87 -2.15 -11.03 3.77
C LEU A 87 -1.97 -10.77 5.27
N THR A 88 -1.31 -11.65 6.01
CA THR A 88 -1.11 -11.52 7.46
C THR A 88 -0.45 -10.18 7.82
N GLY A 89 -1.05 -9.46 8.77
CA GLY A 89 -0.61 -8.15 9.23
C GLY A 89 -1.29 -6.98 8.51
N LEU A 90 -2.03 -7.23 7.41
CA LEU A 90 -2.77 -6.20 6.69
C LEU A 90 -3.94 -5.63 7.50
N GLU A 91 -4.43 -6.35 8.51
CA GLU A 91 -5.54 -5.94 9.38
C GLU A 91 -5.27 -4.66 10.18
N GLN A 92 -4.02 -4.19 10.24
CA GLN A 92 -3.66 -2.91 10.88
C GLN A 92 -4.06 -1.68 10.05
N PHE A 93 -4.28 -1.83 8.73
CA PHE A 93 -4.65 -0.75 7.82
C PHE A 93 -6.18 -0.63 7.68
N THR A 94 -6.84 -0.35 8.80
CA THR A 94 -8.30 -0.44 8.94
C THR A 94 -9.09 0.58 8.10
N GLN A 95 -8.43 1.60 7.57
CA GLN A 95 -9.04 2.67 6.78
C GLN A 95 -8.99 2.43 5.26
N ILE A 96 -8.41 1.31 4.79
CA ILE A 96 -8.41 1.00 3.35
C ILE A 96 -9.84 0.81 2.84
N GLN A 97 -10.19 1.56 1.82
CA GLN A 97 -11.49 1.53 1.14
C GLN A 97 -11.42 0.87 -0.24
N SER A 98 -10.25 0.92 -0.90
CA SER A 98 -10.05 0.42 -2.25
C SER A 98 -8.75 -0.38 -2.33
N MET A 99 -8.82 -1.63 -2.79
CA MET A 99 -7.66 -2.54 -2.75
C MET A 99 -7.54 -3.34 -4.06
N LYS A 100 -6.44 -3.12 -4.77
CA LYS A 100 -6.07 -3.87 -5.98
C LYS A 100 -4.96 -4.87 -5.66
N LEU A 101 -5.28 -6.14 -5.78
CA LEU A 101 -4.41 -7.29 -5.53
C LEU A 101 -4.41 -8.26 -6.71
N SER A 102 -4.76 -7.79 -7.91
CA SER A 102 -4.83 -8.59 -9.13
C SER A 102 -3.48 -9.23 -9.47
N SER A 103 -3.48 -10.39 -10.10
CA SER A 103 -2.26 -11.08 -10.55
C SER A 103 -1.27 -11.37 -9.40
N ASN A 104 -1.77 -11.98 -8.33
CA ASN A 104 -0.96 -12.45 -7.20
C ASN A 104 -1.21 -13.95 -6.97
N ASN A 105 -0.71 -14.49 -5.86
CA ASN A 105 -0.87 -15.91 -5.48
C ASN A 105 -1.70 -16.04 -4.19
N ILE A 106 -2.66 -15.13 -3.98
CA ILE A 106 -3.44 -15.07 -2.74
C ILE A 106 -4.50 -16.17 -2.76
N ARG A 107 -4.56 -16.93 -1.68
CA ARG A 107 -5.54 -18.01 -1.49
C ARG A 107 -6.52 -17.76 -0.35
N ASN A 108 -6.04 -17.16 0.74
CA ASN A 108 -6.78 -17.01 1.99
C ASN A 108 -7.25 -15.56 2.17
N LEU A 109 -8.56 -15.37 2.30
CA LEU A 109 -9.19 -14.06 2.44
C LEU A 109 -9.61 -13.72 3.87
N LEU A 110 -9.30 -14.56 4.86
CA LEU A 110 -9.72 -14.33 6.26
C LEU A 110 -9.26 -12.98 6.82
N ILE A 111 -8.07 -12.50 6.44
CA ILE A 111 -7.59 -11.19 6.90
C ILE A 111 -8.45 -10.05 6.35
N ILE A 112 -8.97 -10.18 5.12
CA ILE A 112 -9.75 -9.13 4.46
C ILE A 112 -11.06 -8.86 5.21
N GLU A 113 -11.65 -9.85 5.86
CA GLU A 113 -12.90 -9.70 6.61
C GLU A 113 -12.78 -8.67 7.75
N ARG A 114 -11.55 -8.38 8.21
CA ARG A 114 -11.25 -7.39 9.25
C ARG A 114 -11.22 -5.95 8.74
N LEU A 115 -11.13 -5.75 7.42
CA LEU A 115 -11.05 -4.45 6.77
C LEU A 115 -12.45 -3.88 6.54
N THR A 116 -13.12 -3.48 7.62
CA THR A 116 -14.53 -3.04 7.60
C THR A 116 -14.80 -1.77 6.78
N ALA A 117 -13.76 -0.96 6.52
CA ALA A 117 -13.84 0.20 5.63
C ALA A 117 -13.81 -0.15 4.14
N LEU A 118 -13.46 -1.39 3.77
CA LEU A 118 -13.28 -1.80 2.38
C LEU A 118 -14.60 -1.72 1.60
N ARG A 119 -14.52 -1.16 0.38
CA ARG A 119 -15.64 -0.96 -0.55
C ARG A 119 -15.37 -1.60 -1.92
N GLN A 120 -14.13 -1.61 -2.37
CA GLN A 120 -13.74 -2.14 -3.67
C GLN A 120 -12.54 -3.07 -3.51
N LEU A 121 -12.65 -4.28 -4.08
CA LEU A 121 -11.63 -5.30 -3.99
C LEU A 121 -11.44 -6.00 -5.34
N TRP A 122 -10.23 -5.91 -5.88
CA TRP A 122 -9.83 -6.65 -7.08
C TRP A 122 -8.86 -7.76 -6.69
N LEU A 123 -9.29 -9.00 -6.90
CA LEU A 123 -8.56 -10.23 -6.64
C LEU A 123 -8.50 -11.09 -7.90
N ASP A 124 -8.69 -10.50 -9.09
CA ASP A 124 -8.60 -11.24 -10.33
C ASP A 124 -7.21 -11.86 -10.53
N ASP A 125 -7.16 -12.99 -11.22
CA ASP A 125 -5.94 -13.76 -11.48
C ASP A 125 -5.15 -14.06 -10.20
N ASN A 126 -5.83 -14.69 -9.23
CA ASN A 126 -5.25 -15.20 -7.98
C ASN A 126 -5.56 -16.71 -7.82
N ASP A 127 -5.27 -17.25 -6.63
CA ASP A 127 -5.50 -18.64 -6.24
C ASP A 127 -6.61 -18.80 -5.19
N VAL A 128 -7.57 -17.88 -5.13
CA VAL A 128 -8.68 -17.88 -4.17
C VAL A 128 -9.56 -19.11 -4.37
N VAL A 129 -9.87 -19.80 -3.27
CA VAL A 129 -10.73 -20.99 -3.27
C VAL A 129 -12.08 -20.73 -2.62
N ASP A 130 -12.11 -19.95 -1.53
CA ASP A 130 -13.32 -19.67 -0.77
C ASP A 130 -13.59 -18.15 -0.75
N PRO A 131 -14.65 -17.66 -1.43
CA PRO A 131 -15.02 -16.25 -1.40
C PRO A 131 -15.88 -15.86 -0.19
N ILE A 132 -16.31 -16.82 0.66
CA ILE A 132 -17.24 -16.55 1.77
C ILE A 132 -16.76 -15.41 2.70
N PRO A 133 -15.48 -15.29 3.09
CA PRO A 133 -15.03 -14.22 3.97
C PRO A 133 -15.37 -12.82 3.43
N VAL A 134 -15.22 -12.59 2.12
CA VAL A 134 -15.49 -11.29 1.50
C VAL A 134 -16.95 -11.09 1.13
N LEU A 135 -17.71 -12.15 0.84
CA LEU A 135 -19.14 -12.08 0.56
C LEU A 135 -19.97 -11.69 1.80
N ARG A 136 -19.45 -11.90 3.00
CA ARG A 136 -20.11 -11.50 4.27
C ARG A 136 -19.92 -10.02 4.62
N MET A 137 -19.03 -9.31 3.91
CA MET A 137 -18.72 -7.92 4.19
C MET A 137 -19.84 -7.00 3.70
N THR A 138 -20.64 -6.47 4.63
CA THR A 138 -21.80 -5.60 4.31
C THR A 138 -21.41 -4.29 3.62
N GLY A 139 -20.18 -3.82 3.84
CA GLY A 139 -19.64 -2.60 3.22
C GLY A 139 -19.10 -2.79 1.80
N LEU A 140 -18.81 -4.02 1.37
CA LEU A 140 -18.20 -4.27 0.08
C LEU A 140 -19.21 -4.03 -1.05
N LYS A 141 -18.83 -3.24 -2.05
CA LYS A 141 -19.68 -2.83 -3.17
C LYS A 141 -19.22 -3.42 -4.50
N GLU A 142 -17.92 -3.61 -4.66
CA GLU A 142 -17.32 -4.18 -5.88
C GLU A 142 -16.33 -5.27 -5.51
N LEU A 143 -16.48 -6.43 -6.14
CA LEU A 143 -15.59 -7.57 -5.97
C LEU A 143 -15.29 -8.21 -7.33
N ASN A 144 -14.02 -8.20 -7.72
CA ASN A 144 -13.55 -8.93 -8.89
C ASN A 144 -12.81 -10.19 -8.46
N LEU A 145 -13.32 -11.35 -8.85
CA LEU A 145 -12.75 -12.67 -8.60
C LEU A 145 -12.46 -13.43 -9.91
N ALA A 146 -12.53 -12.76 -11.07
CA ALA A 146 -12.24 -13.40 -12.35
C ALA A 146 -10.85 -14.08 -12.34
N GLY A 147 -10.63 -15.09 -13.16
CA GLY A 147 -9.33 -15.77 -13.23
C GLY A 147 -8.95 -16.64 -12.03
N ASN A 148 -9.75 -16.69 -10.94
CA ASN A 148 -9.51 -17.62 -9.84
C ASN A 148 -10.02 -19.03 -10.20
N LEU A 149 -9.19 -19.80 -10.90
CA LEU A 149 -9.57 -21.09 -11.53
C LEU A 149 -10.02 -22.18 -10.55
N ARG A 150 -9.64 -22.07 -9.28
CA ARG A 150 -9.98 -23.03 -8.21
C ARG A 150 -11.10 -22.55 -7.29
N LEU A 151 -11.70 -21.41 -7.61
CA LEU A 151 -12.75 -20.82 -6.79
C LEU A 151 -13.97 -21.73 -6.75
N GLN A 152 -14.45 -22.00 -5.54
CA GLN A 152 -15.74 -22.64 -5.34
C GLN A 152 -16.83 -21.59 -5.58
N CYS A 153 -17.68 -21.84 -6.58
CA CYS A 153 -18.71 -20.89 -6.97
C CYS A 153 -19.69 -20.67 -5.82
N PRO A 154 -19.94 -19.43 -5.41
CA PRO A 154 -20.87 -19.15 -4.33
C PRO A 154 -22.30 -19.49 -4.74
N ASP A 155 -23.10 -19.95 -3.79
CA ASP A 155 -24.55 -20.07 -3.98
C ASP A 155 -25.13 -18.67 -4.27
N PRO A 156 -25.90 -18.48 -5.36
CA PRO A 156 -26.56 -17.21 -5.66
C PRO A 156 -27.38 -16.65 -4.49
N SER A 157 -27.94 -17.48 -3.60
CA SER A 157 -28.69 -17.01 -2.43
C SER A 157 -27.82 -16.30 -1.38
N ASN A 158 -26.50 -16.57 -1.40
CA ASN A 158 -25.54 -16.02 -0.45
C ASN A 158 -24.81 -14.79 -0.99
N VAL A 159 -25.04 -14.41 -2.25
CA VAL A 159 -24.44 -13.22 -2.86
C VAL A 159 -25.29 -12.00 -2.48
N PRO A 160 -24.72 -10.98 -1.81
CA PRO A 160 -25.48 -9.79 -1.45
C PRO A 160 -25.93 -9.03 -2.70
N SER A 161 -27.22 -8.68 -2.77
CA SER A 161 -27.82 -8.04 -3.96
C SER A 161 -27.20 -6.69 -4.36
N GLN A 162 -26.58 -5.98 -3.41
CA GLN A 162 -25.91 -4.70 -3.62
C GLN A 162 -24.46 -4.83 -4.11
N LEU A 163 -23.92 -6.06 -4.15
CA LEU A 163 -22.53 -6.33 -4.52
C LEU A 163 -22.42 -6.50 -6.05
N SER A 164 -21.64 -5.63 -6.68
CA SER A 164 -21.17 -5.85 -8.06
C SER A 164 -20.08 -6.91 -8.05
N LEU A 165 -20.43 -8.12 -8.48
CA LEU A 165 -19.58 -9.30 -8.42
C LEU A 165 -19.19 -9.78 -9.82
N ASN A 166 -17.89 -9.88 -10.09
CA ASN A 166 -17.36 -10.53 -11.28
C ASN A 166 -16.74 -11.89 -10.90
N LEU A 167 -17.32 -12.97 -11.42
CA LEU A 167 -16.88 -14.35 -11.13
C LEU A 167 -16.02 -14.94 -12.26
N PRO A 168 -15.21 -15.96 -11.97
CA PRO A 168 -14.57 -16.80 -12.99
C PRO A 168 -15.57 -17.42 -13.97
N ASP A 169 -15.10 -17.74 -15.18
CA ASP A 169 -15.94 -18.27 -16.25
C ASP A 169 -16.63 -19.59 -15.90
N HIS A 170 -16.00 -20.46 -15.08
CA HIS A 170 -16.61 -21.73 -14.68
C HIS A 170 -17.82 -21.56 -13.74
N CYS A 171 -18.02 -20.38 -13.16
CA CYS A 171 -19.16 -20.06 -12.31
C CYS A 171 -20.32 -19.38 -13.05
N LYS A 172 -20.18 -19.08 -14.35
CA LYS A 172 -21.19 -18.35 -15.15
C LYS A 172 -22.25 -19.27 -15.79
N LYS A 173 -22.51 -20.45 -15.22
CA LYS A 173 -23.42 -21.47 -15.77
C LYS A 173 -24.81 -21.41 -15.18
#